data_AF-A0A3G9G1M2-F1
#
_entry.id   AF-A0A3G9G1M2-F1
#
_cell.length_a   1.000
_cell.length_b   1.000
_cell.length_c   1.000
_cell.angle_alpha   90.00
_cell.angle_beta   90.00
_cell.angle_gamma   90.00
#
_symmetry.space_group_name_H-M   'P 1'
#
loop_
_entity.id
_entity.type
_entity.pdbx_description
1 polymer ?
#
loop_
_entity_poly.entity_id
_entity_poly.type
_entity_poly.pdbx_seq_one_letter_code
_entity_poly.pdbx_strand_id
1 'polypeptide(L)'
;MTDETQHNAETPAAETPDEALYSTETLEAARVLFARPATFMMGAAKIEQLPAADLPEVTFAGRSNVGKSSLINALVGQNHLARASNEPGRTREVNFFVLDEKLRLVDLPGYGWAKASKAEVKKFQNLGRDYLRGRPNLKRAYLLIDARHGLKAVDNEPMDALDVAAVSYQIVLTKADKIKPHELKAVIEKTQAQIKKRPAAHPVVLATSSEKGHGIPELRAEIMTTCAVAP
;
A
#
# COMPACT_ATOMS: atom_id res chain seq x y z
N MET A 1 -48.80 48.54 -15.77
CA MET A 1 -49.45 48.06 -14.53
C MET A 1 -49.51 46.55 -14.64
N THR A 2 -48.86 45.70 -13.85
CA THR A 2 -47.95 45.72 -12.67
C THR A 2 -47.57 44.23 -12.57
N ASP A 3 -46.30 43.83 -12.68
CA ASP A 3 -45.30 43.71 -11.61
C ASP A 3 -45.46 42.46 -10.70
N GLU A 4 -44.36 41.68 -10.62
CA GLU A 4 -43.84 40.87 -9.49
C GLU A 4 -44.70 39.72 -8.87
N THR A 5 -44.19 38.62 -8.28
CA THR A 5 -42.92 37.86 -8.16
C THR A 5 -43.22 36.53 -7.41
N GLN A 6 -42.22 35.64 -7.32
CA GLN A 6 -41.96 34.55 -6.33
C GLN A 6 -41.97 33.16 -6.97
N HIS A 7 -40.83 32.56 -7.33
CA HIS A 7 -39.71 32.06 -6.51
C HIS A 7 -40.15 30.97 -5.51
N ASN A 8 -39.82 29.72 -5.83
CA ASN A 8 -39.44 28.74 -4.82
C ASN A 8 -38.31 27.88 -5.38
N ALA A 9 -37.15 28.09 -4.80
CA ALA A 9 -35.96 27.28 -4.94
C ALA A 9 -36.14 26.00 -4.14
N GLU A 10 -36.03 24.84 -4.81
CA GLU A 10 -35.78 23.59 -4.10
C GLU A 10 -34.27 23.49 -3.81
N THR A 11 -33.97 23.44 -2.52
CA THR A 11 -32.66 23.30 -1.89
C THR A 11 -31.88 22.10 -2.44
N PRO A 12 -30.55 22.20 -2.61
CA PRO A 12 -29.74 21.13 -3.18
C PRO A 12 -29.73 19.89 -2.28
N ALA A 13 -29.72 18.73 -2.94
CA ALA A 13 -29.48 17.43 -2.33
C ALA A 13 -28.22 17.50 -1.45
N ALA A 14 -28.36 17.09 -0.18
CA ALA A 14 -27.29 17.04 0.78
C ALA A 14 -26.15 16.16 0.25
N GLU A 15 -25.01 16.77 -0.04
CA GLU A 15 -23.72 16.08 -0.12
C GLU A 15 -23.42 15.55 1.28
N THR A 16 -23.53 14.24 1.48
CA THR A 16 -23.02 13.60 2.70
C THR A 16 -21.52 13.88 2.79
N PRO A 17 -21.01 14.47 3.89
CA PRO A 17 -19.57 14.60 4.07
C PRO A 17 -18.96 13.20 4.06
N ASP A 18 -17.94 13.00 3.24
CA ASP A 18 -17.08 11.82 3.28
C ASP A 18 -16.52 11.73 4.72
N GLU A 19 -17.05 10.82 5.56
CA GLU A 19 -16.58 10.69 6.93
C GLU A 19 -15.10 10.34 6.91
N ALA A 20 -14.28 11.20 7.51
CA ALA A 20 -12.84 10.99 7.56
C ALA A 20 -12.52 9.63 8.18
N LEU A 21 -11.76 8.79 7.45
CA LEU A 21 -11.43 7.42 7.85
C LEU A 21 -10.72 7.31 9.20
N TYR A 22 -10.01 8.37 9.60
CA TYR A 22 -9.22 8.44 10.82
C TYR A 22 -9.45 9.77 11.54
N SER A 23 -9.47 9.73 12.87
CA SER A 23 -9.53 10.94 13.69
C SER A 23 -8.26 11.79 13.53
N THR A 24 -8.36 13.10 13.78
CA THR A 24 -7.19 14.00 13.78
C THR A 24 -6.11 13.55 14.76
N GLU A 25 -6.51 13.01 15.93
CA GLU A 25 -5.59 12.47 16.92
C GLU A 25 -4.81 11.26 16.37
N THR A 26 -5.51 10.33 15.71
CA THR A 26 -4.87 9.16 15.09
C THR A 26 -3.92 9.56 13.96
N LEU A 27 -4.30 10.54 13.14
CA LEU A 27 -3.45 11.06 12.07
C LEU A 27 -2.17 11.71 12.63
N GLU A 28 -2.31 12.49 13.70
CA GLU A 28 -1.16 13.16 14.35
C GLU A 28 -0.24 12.15 15.04
N ALA A 29 -0.80 11.20 15.77
CA ALA A 29 -0.07 10.08 16.37
C ALA A 29 0.75 9.32 15.31
N ALA A 30 0.14 9.00 14.17
CA ALA A 30 0.82 8.33 13.08
C ALA A 30 1.89 9.21 12.42
N ARG A 31 1.64 10.51 12.29
CA ARG A 31 2.64 11.48 11.80
C ARG A 31 3.88 11.50 12.70
N VAL A 32 3.70 11.49 14.02
CA VAL A 32 4.79 11.45 15.01
C VAL A 32 5.58 10.15 14.89
N LEU A 33 4.91 8.99 14.84
CA LEU A 33 5.57 7.68 14.69
C LEU A 33 6.44 7.63 13.42
N PHE A 34 5.90 8.06 12.29
CA PHE A 34 6.60 8.01 11.00
C PHE A 34 7.63 9.13 10.79
N ALA A 35 7.72 10.10 11.70
CA ALA A 35 8.79 11.09 11.74
C ALA A 35 10.03 10.59 12.52
N ARG A 36 9.94 9.44 13.19
CA ARG A 36 11.05 8.80 13.91
C ARG A 36 12.10 8.25 12.94
N PRO A 37 13.32 7.93 13.43
CA PRO A 37 14.37 7.36 12.58
C PRO A 37 13.91 6.08 11.87
N ALA A 38 14.09 6.06 10.56
CA ALA A 38 13.91 4.87 9.74
C ALA A 38 15.22 4.53 9.04
N THR A 39 15.62 3.25 9.05
CA THR A 39 16.90 2.80 8.47
C THR A 39 16.72 1.51 7.68
N PHE A 40 17.61 1.29 6.71
CA PHE A 40 17.71 0.00 6.03
C PHE A 40 18.36 -1.00 6.99
N MET A 41 17.64 -2.08 7.30
CA MET A 41 18.10 -3.14 8.19
C MET A 41 18.90 -4.18 7.40
N MET A 42 18.28 -4.81 6.41
CA MET A 42 18.91 -5.85 5.59
C MET A 42 18.11 -6.21 4.34
N GLY A 43 18.76 -6.87 3.39
CA GLY A 43 18.13 -7.58 2.27
C GLY A 43 18.24 -9.10 2.47
N ALA A 44 17.13 -9.81 2.31
CA ALA A 44 17.09 -11.27 2.39
C ALA A 44 16.83 -11.88 1.00
N ALA A 45 17.78 -12.66 0.49
CA ALA A 45 17.66 -13.39 -0.77
C ALA A 45 17.09 -14.81 -0.59
N LYS A 46 17.03 -15.29 0.66
CA LYS A 46 16.55 -16.62 1.05
C LYS A 46 15.82 -16.56 2.40
N ILE A 47 14.98 -17.56 2.68
CA ILE A 47 14.16 -17.63 3.90
C ILE A 47 15.04 -17.75 5.15
N GLU A 48 16.16 -18.46 5.06
CA GLU A 48 17.07 -18.66 6.20
C GLU A 48 17.78 -17.37 6.62
N GLN A 49 17.69 -16.32 5.80
CA GLN A 49 18.22 -14.99 6.08
C GLN A 49 17.18 -14.05 6.69
N LEU A 50 15.92 -14.49 6.85
CA LEU A 50 14.91 -13.63 7.45
C LEU A 50 15.30 -13.28 8.90
N PRO A 51 15.16 -12.02 9.33
CA PRO A 51 15.44 -11.65 10.70
C PRO A 51 14.45 -12.33 11.65
N ALA A 52 14.76 -12.34 12.95
CA ALA A 52 13.81 -12.80 13.97
C ALA A 52 12.43 -12.14 13.82
N ALA A 53 11.37 -12.85 14.18
CA ALA A 53 9.98 -12.38 14.06
C ALA A 53 9.54 -11.59 15.31
N ASP A 54 10.35 -10.63 15.73
CA ASP A 54 10.30 -9.90 17.01
C ASP A 54 9.62 -8.52 16.96
N LEU A 55 9.47 -7.93 15.76
CA LEU A 55 8.74 -6.67 15.55
C LEU A 55 7.54 -6.86 14.63
N PRO A 56 6.42 -6.14 14.79
CA PRO A 56 5.33 -6.16 13.83
C PRO A 56 5.82 -5.69 12.45
N GLU A 57 5.36 -6.36 11.39
CA GLU A 57 5.75 -6.06 10.02
C GLU A 57 4.54 -5.75 9.16
N VAL A 58 4.72 -4.83 8.23
CA VAL A 58 3.86 -4.69 7.06
C VAL A 58 4.70 -4.81 5.81
N THR A 59 4.13 -5.42 4.78
CA THR A 59 4.85 -5.67 3.54
C THR A 59 4.22 -4.94 2.37
N PHE A 60 5.02 -4.50 1.41
CA PHE A 60 4.59 -3.83 0.20
C PHE A 60 4.92 -4.70 -1.01
N ALA A 61 3.89 -5.04 -1.78
CA ALA A 61 4.01 -5.76 -3.03
C ALA A 61 3.39 -4.96 -4.16
N GLY A 62 3.75 -5.23 -5.41
CA GLY A 62 3.11 -4.59 -6.55
C GLY A 62 3.95 -4.76 -7.81
N ARG A 63 3.39 -4.37 -8.96
CA ARG A 63 4.11 -4.45 -10.24
C ARG A 63 5.41 -3.63 -10.21
N SER A 64 6.39 -4.01 -11.03
CA SER A 64 7.55 -3.14 -11.27
C SER A 64 7.10 -1.73 -11.70
N ASN A 65 7.78 -0.70 -11.17
CA ASN A 65 7.48 0.71 -11.41
C ASN A 65 6.08 1.20 -10.97
N VAL A 66 5.39 0.45 -10.10
CA VAL A 66 4.10 0.90 -9.53
C VAL A 66 4.25 2.07 -8.55
N GLY A 67 5.45 2.31 -8.01
CA GLY A 67 5.72 3.39 -7.05
C GLY A 67 6.02 2.92 -5.62
N LYS A 68 6.27 1.62 -5.41
CA LYS A 68 6.56 1.04 -4.08
C LYS A 68 7.66 1.75 -3.29
N SER A 69 8.86 1.89 -3.89
CA SER A 69 9.98 2.53 -3.19
C SER A 69 9.70 4.01 -2.92
N SER A 70 9.03 4.70 -3.86
CA SER A 70 8.58 6.08 -3.65
C SER A 70 7.56 6.19 -2.50
N LEU A 71 6.66 5.23 -2.36
CA LEU A 71 5.68 5.18 -1.28
C LEU A 71 6.36 4.95 0.07
N ILE A 72 7.29 4.01 0.18
CA ILE A 72 8.05 3.76 1.41
C ILE A 72 8.81 5.02 1.84
N ASN A 73 9.50 5.67 0.90
CA ASN A 73 10.19 6.94 1.13
C ASN A 73 9.25 8.04 1.62
N ALA A 74 8.08 8.20 0.98
CA ALA A 74 7.06 9.16 1.39
C ALA A 74 6.49 8.88 2.78
N LEU A 75 6.29 7.60 3.12
CA LEU A 75 5.81 7.20 4.45
C LEU A 75 6.75 7.65 5.55
N VAL A 76 8.07 7.53 5.38
CA VAL A 76 9.04 7.92 6.42
C VAL A 76 9.64 9.33 6.23
N GLY A 77 9.19 10.08 5.22
CA GLY A 77 9.69 11.42 4.93
C GLY A 77 11.17 11.48 4.53
N GLN A 78 11.73 10.38 4.01
CA GLN A 78 13.14 10.30 3.61
C GLN A 78 13.29 10.14 2.10
N ASN A 79 14.37 10.69 1.56
CA ASN A 79 14.78 10.42 0.18
C ASN A 79 15.79 9.27 0.16
N HIS A 80 15.61 8.33 -0.78
CA HIS A 80 16.57 7.25 -1.08
C HIS A 80 16.76 6.16 -0.02
N LEU A 81 15.91 6.07 1.01
CA LEU A 81 15.90 4.94 1.94
C LEU A 81 15.60 3.64 1.16
N ALA A 82 14.41 3.59 0.55
CA ALA A 82 14.06 2.58 -0.44
C ALA A 82 14.50 3.08 -1.82
N ARG A 83 15.50 2.41 -2.41
CA ARG A 83 15.99 2.75 -3.75
C ARG A 83 15.18 2.01 -4.81
N ALA A 84 14.62 2.76 -5.76
CA ALA A 84 14.06 2.17 -6.97
C ALA A 84 15.20 1.50 -7.76
N SER A 85 15.30 0.18 -7.70
CA SER A 85 16.34 -0.57 -8.42
C SER A 85 15.94 -0.68 -9.90
N ASN A 86 16.58 0.15 -10.73
CA ASN A 86 16.61 -0.05 -12.19
C ASN A 86 17.75 -0.99 -12.61
N GLU A 87 18.64 -1.34 -11.68
CA GLU A 87 19.78 -2.24 -11.92
C GLU A 87 19.37 -3.72 -11.82
N PRO A 88 19.69 -4.56 -12.83
CA PRO A 88 19.49 -6.00 -12.77
C PRO A 88 20.32 -6.62 -11.63
N GLY A 89 19.69 -7.01 -10.52
CA GLY A 89 20.41 -7.61 -9.38
C GLY A 89 19.76 -7.36 -8.04
N ARG A 90 19.46 -6.09 -7.72
CA ARG A 90 18.89 -5.67 -6.42
C ARG A 90 17.42 -6.03 -6.24
N THR A 91 16.68 -6.20 -7.33
CA THR A 91 15.24 -6.54 -7.30
C THR A 91 14.96 -8.02 -6.99
N ARG A 92 15.85 -8.72 -6.30
CA ARG A 92 15.70 -10.16 -5.97
C ARG A 92 15.62 -10.44 -4.47
N GLU A 93 15.78 -9.43 -3.63
CA GLU A 93 15.81 -9.54 -2.17
C GLU A 93 14.56 -8.93 -1.55
N VAL A 94 14.07 -9.55 -0.49
CA VAL A 94 13.10 -8.94 0.42
C VAL A 94 13.86 -7.93 1.29
N ASN A 95 13.55 -6.64 1.14
CA ASN A 95 14.25 -5.59 1.88
C ASN A 95 13.49 -5.20 3.13
N PHE A 96 14.20 -5.15 4.25
CA PHE A 96 13.66 -4.77 5.55
C PHE A 96 14.14 -3.37 5.91
N PHE A 97 13.19 -2.50 6.24
CA PHE A 97 13.43 -1.20 6.84
C PHE A 97 12.84 -1.19 8.23
N VAL A 98 13.60 -0.74 9.23
CA VAL A 98 13.12 -0.62 10.61
C VAL A 98 12.77 0.83 10.90
N LEU A 99 11.60 1.05 11.52
CA LEU A 99 11.14 2.36 11.98
C LEU A 99 11.17 2.35 13.51
N ASP A 100 12.13 3.12 14.07
CA ASP A 100 12.30 3.36 15.52
C ASP A 100 12.37 2.09 16.39
N GLU A 101 12.85 0.96 15.83
CA GLU A 101 12.78 -0.36 16.49
C GLU A 101 11.36 -0.76 16.95
N LYS A 102 10.32 -0.14 16.38
CA LYS A 102 8.90 -0.38 16.73
C LYS A 102 8.17 -1.24 15.71
N LEU A 103 8.49 -1.07 14.43
CA LEU A 103 7.91 -1.87 13.33
C LEU A 103 8.87 -1.99 12.16
N ARG A 104 8.59 -2.94 11.27
CA ARG A 104 9.31 -3.08 10.00
C ARG A 104 8.41 -2.81 8.80
N LEU A 105 8.93 -2.00 7.89
CA LEU A 105 8.40 -1.84 6.54
C LEU A 105 9.18 -2.80 5.63
N VAL A 106 8.48 -3.71 4.98
CA VAL A 106 9.10 -4.76 4.16
C VAL A 106 8.79 -4.52 2.71
N ASP A 107 9.81 -4.36 1.88
CA ASP A 107 9.67 -4.22 0.43
C ASP A 107 9.85 -5.59 -0.22
N LEU A 108 8.75 -6.14 -0.76
CA LEU A 108 8.82 -7.30 -1.64
C LEU A 108 9.19 -6.86 -3.05
N PRO A 109 10.07 -7.60 -3.73
CA PRO A 109 10.34 -7.36 -5.14
C PRO A 109 9.08 -7.35 -6.01
N GLY A 110 9.04 -6.43 -6.96
CA GLY A 110 7.81 -6.16 -7.69
C GLY A 110 7.57 -7.04 -8.91
N TYR A 111 6.48 -7.80 -8.96
CA TYR A 111 6.20 -8.76 -10.04
C TYR A 111 5.98 -8.14 -11.43
N GLY A 112 5.90 -9.00 -12.46
CA GLY A 112 5.60 -8.59 -13.84
C GLY A 112 6.80 -8.05 -14.62
N TRP A 113 8.03 -8.44 -14.28
CA TRP A 113 9.22 -8.06 -15.03
C TRP A 113 9.26 -8.67 -16.43
N ALA A 114 9.41 -7.84 -17.45
CA ALA A 114 9.51 -8.28 -18.84
C ALA A 114 10.83 -9.00 -19.20
N LYS A 115 11.86 -8.93 -18.35
CA LYS A 115 13.24 -9.36 -18.67
C LYS A 115 13.83 -10.44 -17.74
N ALA A 116 13.09 -10.94 -16.75
CA ALA A 116 13.59 -11.98 -15.84
C ALA A 116 13.37 -13.37 -16.43
N SER A 117 14.30 -14.31 -16.20
CA SER A 117 14.10 -15.70 -16.63
C SER A 117 12.98 -16.37 -15.83
N LYS A 118 12.33 -17.39 -16.40
CA LYS A 118 11.28 -18.16 -15.70
C LYS A 118 11.75 -18.73 -14.35
N ALA A 119 13.01 -19.15 -14.27
CA ALA A 119 13.60 -19.68 -13.03
C ALA A 119 13.75 -18.60 -11.95
N GLU A 120 14.18 -17.39 -12.33
CA GLU A 120 14.30 -16.26 -11.40
C GLU A 120 12.94 -15.78 -10.91
N VAL A 121 11.96 -15.69 -11.80
CA VAL A 121 10.57 -15.37 -11.43
C VAL A 121 10.03 -16.39 -10.45
N LYS A 122 10.20 -17.69 -10.72
CA LYS A 122 9.75 -18.75 -9.81
C LYS A 122 10.45 -18.73 -8.45
N LYS A 123 11.77 -18.52 -8.43
CA LYS A 123 12.52 -18.41 -7.17
C LYS A 123 12.05 -17.22 -6.34
N PHE A 124 11.78 -16.10 -7.01
CA PHE A 124 11.25 -14.91 -6.36
C PHE A 124 9.82 -15.12 -5.83
N GLN A 125 8.94 -15.70 -6.65
CA GLN A 125 7.57 -16.07 -6.25
C GLN A 125 7.59 -17.03 -5.05
N ASN A 126 8.51 -17.99 -5.04
CA ASN A 126 8.69 -18.88 -3.89
C ASN A 126 9.13 -18.09 -2.65
N LEU A 127 10.15 -17.24 -2.75
CA LEU A 127 10.62 -16.44 -1.61
C LEU A 127 9.51 -15.55 -1.04
N GLY A 128 8.75 -14.86 -1.90
CA GLY A 128 7.61 -14.05 -1.49
C GLY A 128 6.52 -14.89 -0.83
N ARG A 129 6.13 -16.01 -1.42
CA ARG A 129 5.12 -16.93 -0.86
C ARG A 129 5.57 -17.53 0.48
N ASP A 130 6.84 -17.89 0.59
CA ASP A 130 7.37 -18.53 1.78
C ASP A 130 7.55 -17.50 2.91
N TYR A 131 7.91 -16.24 2.59
CA TYR A 131 7.79 -15.11 3.50
C TYR A 131 6.34 -14.94 3.99
N LEU A 132 5.35 -14.94 3.09
CA LEU A 132 3.94 -14.78 3.46
C LEU A 132 3.42 -15.89 4.38
N ARG A 133 3.85 -17.14 4.18
CA ARG A 133 3.39 -18.30 4.98
C ARG A 133 4.05 -18.42 6.35
N GLY A 134 5.31 -18.00 6.47
CA GLY A 134 6.15 -18.28 7.64
C GLY A 134 6.29 -17.11 8.62
N ARG A 135 5.54 -16.01 8.45
CA ARG A 135 5.81 -14.75 9.14
C ARG A 135 4.69 -14.37 10.12
N PRO A 136 4.70 -14.88 11.38
CA PRO A 136 3.61 -14.64 12.34
C PRO A 136 3.48 -13.18 12.79
N ASN A 137 4.55 -12.40 12.65
CA ASN A 137 4.59 -10.98 12.95
C ASN A 137 4.16 -10.09 11.77
N LEU A 138 3.90 -10.66 10.57
CA LEU A 138 3.34 -9.92 9.44
C LEU A 138 1.87 -9.61 9.71
N LYS A 139 1.55 -8.33 9.82
CA LYS A 139 0.21 -7.84 10.16
C LYS A 139 -0.67 -7.60 8.94
N ARG A 140 -0.07 -7.11 7.85
CA ARG A 140 -0.78 -6.85 6.58
C ARG A 140 0.16 -6.72 5.41
N ALA A 141 -0.28 -7.17 4.25
CA ALA A 141 0.33 -6.84 2.96
C ALA A 141 -0.41 -5.68 2.26
N TYR A 142 0.32 -4.69 1.78
CA TYR A 142 -0.21 -3.62 0.94
C TYR A 142 0.15 -3.92 -0.51
N LEU A 143 -0.87 -4.31 -1.29
CA LEU A 143 -0.72 -4.59 -2.71
C LEU A 143 -0.96 -3.30 -3.50
N LEU A 144 0.13 -2.79 -4.07
CA LEU A 144 0.17 -1.51 -4.77
C LEU A 144 -0.27 -1.67 -6.22
N ILE A 145 -1.17 -0.79 -6.65
CA ILE A 145 -1.76 -0.77 -7.98
C ILE A 145 -1.70 0.63 -8.55
N ASP A 146 -1.17 0.80 -9.77
CA ASP A 146 -1.12 2.11 -10.43
C ASP A 146 -2.53 2.59 -10.78
N ALA A 147 -2.97 3.72 -10.19
CA ALA A 147 -4.34 4.21 -10.29
C ALA A 147 -4.77 4.49 -11.75
N ARG A 148 -3.82 4.84 -12.63
CA ARG A 148 -4.08 5.08 -14.07
C ARG A 148 -4.61 3.86 -14.81
N HIS A 149 -4.37 2.67 -14.26
CA HIS A 149 -4.68 1.42 -14.93
C HIS A 149 -5.60 0.53 -14.10
N GLY A 150 -5.60 0.69 -12.77
CA GLY A 150 -6.27 -0.22 -11.85
C GLY A 150 -5.69 -1.64 -11.90
N LEU A 151 -6.47 -2.57 -11.34
CA LEU A 151 -6.17 -4.00 -11.34
C LEU A 151 -6.09 -4.55 -12.77
N LYS A 152 -5.08 -5.37 -13.02
CA LYS A 152 -4.89 -6.15 -14.25
C LYS A 152 -4.82 -7.64 -13.91
N ALA A 153 -4.92 -8.49 -14.93
CA ALA A 153 -4.86 -9.95 -14.76
C ALA A 153 -3.58 -10.43 -14.03
N VAL A 154 -2.44 -9.75 -14.23
CA VAL A 154 -1.18 -10.07 -13.53
C VAL A 154 -1.24 -9.87 -12.02
N ASP A 155 -2.22 -9.09 -11.52
CA ASP A 155 -2.41 -8.85 -10.09
C ASP A 155 -3.23 -9.98 -9.43
N ASN A 156 -3.84 -10.89 -10.21
CA ASN A 156 -4.59 -12.03 -9.66
C ASN A 156 -3.70 -13.02 -8.93
N GLU A 157 -2.55 -13.38 -9.52
CA GLU A 157 -1.62 -14.36 -8.93
C GLU A 157 -1.14 -13.96 -7.51
N PRO A 158 -0.65 -12.71 -7.26
CA PRO A 158 -0.28 -12.32 -5.90
C PRO A 158 -1.50 -12.25 -4.96
N MET A 159 -2.68 -11.85 -5.44
CA MET A 159 -3.89 -11.89 -4.62
C MET A 159 -4.28 -13.33 -4.25
N ASP A 160 -4.22 -14.27 -5.20
CA ASP A 160 -4.48 -15.70 -4.97
C ASP A 160 -3.48 -16.26 -3.94
N ALA A 161 -2.20 -15.88 -4.03
CA ALA A 161 -1.18 -16.30 -3.09
C ALA A 161 -1.44 -15.77 -1.67
N LEU A 162 -1.91 -14.53 -1.53
CA LEU A 162 -2.28 -13.92 -0.25
C LEU A 162 -3.53 -14.59 0.34
N ASP A 163 -4.53 -14.86 -0.49
CA ASP A 163 -5.75 -15.59 -0.11
C ASP A 163 -5.42 -17.00 0.41
N VAL A 164 -4.59 -17.76 -0.33
CA VAL A 164 -4.15 -19.12 0.06
C VAL A 164 -3.30 -19.11 1.32
N ALA A 165 -2.48 -18.08 1.53
CA ALA A 165 -1.66 -17.94 2.72
C ALA A 165 -2.44 -17.39 3.94
N ALA A 166 -3.72 -17.03 3.76
CA ALA A 166 -4.54 -16.35 4.77
C ALA A 166 -3.89 -15.07 5.32
N VAL A 167 -3.12 -14.37 4.48
CA VAL A 167 -2.47 -13.10 4.85
C VAL A 167 -3.40 -11.95 4.48
N SER A 168 -3.88 -11.21 5.48
CA SER A 168 -4.68 -10.01 5.25
C SER A 168 -3.91 -9.04 4.34
N TYR A 169 -4.58 -8.58 3.28
CA TYR A 169 -3.98 -7.62 2.37
C TYR A 169 -4.94 -6.49 2.00
N GLN A 170 -4.39 -5.31 1.73
CA GLN A 170 -5.14 -4.12 1.36
C GLN A 170 -4.61 -3.56 0.05
N ILE A 171 -5.52 -3.19 -0.86
CA ILE A 171 -5.13 -2.53 -2.09
C ILE A 171 -4.84 -1.05 -1.80
N VAL A 172 -3.71 -0.57 -2.30
CA VAL A 172 -3.36 0.86 -2.30
C VAL A 172 -3.14 1.31 -3.74
N LEU A 173 -3.99 2.20 -4.22
CA LEU A 173 -3.86 2.84 -5.52
C LEU A 173 -2.76 3.90 -5.45
N THR A 174 -1.69 3.74 -6.20
CA THR A 174 -0.59 4.70 -6.26
C THR A 174 -0.74 5.67 -7.43
N LYS A 175 -0.01 6.80 -7.39
CA LYS A 175 -0.01 7.82 -8.45
C LYS A 175 -1.40 8.42 -8.70
N ALA A 176 -2.16 8.59 -7.62
CA ALA A 176 -3.49 9.19 -7.67
C ALA A 176 -3.49 10.59 -8.30
N ASP A 177 -2.38 11.32 -8.22
CA ASP A 177 -2.17 12.64 -8.86
C ASP A 177 -2.14 12.60 -10.39
N LYS A 178 -2.02 11.42 -11.01
CA LYS A 178 -1.93 11.26 -12.47
C LYS A 178 -3.27 11.00 -13.15
N ILE A 179 -4.37 10.99 -12.40
CA ILE A 179 -5.73 10.83 -12.94
C ILE A 179 -6.68 11.85 -12.33
N LYS A 180 -7.83 12.08 -12.98
CA LYS A 180 -8.81 13.04 -12.48
C LYS A 180 -9.56 12.48 -11.26
N PRO A 181 -10.07 13.33 -10.34
CA PRO A 181 -10.76 12.86 -9.13
C PRO A 181 -11.94 11.90 -9.39
N HIS A 182 -12.75 12.16 -10.43
CA HIS A 182 -13.87 11.28 -10.78
C HIS A 182 -13.41 9.92 -11.33
N GLU A 183 -12.30 9.88 -12.08
CA GLU A 183 -11.69 8.64 -12.57
C GLU A 183 -11.11 7.84 -11.40
N LEU A 184 -10.47 8.51 -10.43
CA LEU A 184 -9.96 7.89 -9.22
C LEU A 184 -11.08 7.22 -8.42
N LYS A 185 -12.20 7.93 -8.21
CA LYS A 185 -13.39 7.38 -7.55
C LYS A 185 -13.90 6.12 -8.26
N ALA A 186 -14.03 6.18 -9.59
CA ALA A 186 -14.45 5.02 -10.38
C ALA A 186 -13.48 3.83 -10.27
N VAL A 187 -12.16 4.08 -10.22
CA VAL A 187 -11.15 3.02 -10.04
C VAL A 187 -11.23 2.42 -8.63
N ILE A 188 -11.47 3.22 -7.59
CA ILE A 188 -11.68 2.74 -6.21
C ILE A 188 -12.90 1.81 -6.16
N GLU A 189 -14.05 2.27 -6.63
CA GLU A 189 -15.31 1.50 -6.60
C GLU A 189 -15.17 0.19 -7.38
N LYS A 190 -14.58 0.25 -8.58
CA LYS A 190 -14.31 -0.93 -9.40
C LYS A 190 -13.37 -1.90 -8.69
N THR A 191 -12.32 -1.41 -8.02
CA THR A 191 -11.36 -2.23 -7.29
C THR A 191 -12.04 -2.91 -6.10
N GLN A 192 -12.83 -2.18 -5.31
CA GLN A 192 -13.62 -2.71 -4.20
C GLN A 192 -14.58 -3.82 -4.66
N ALA A 193 -15.28 -3.61 -5.77
CA ALA A 193 -16.17 -4.62 -6.34
C ALA A 193 -15.43 -5.90 -6.76
N GLN A 194 -14.22 -5.77 -7.31
CA GLN A 194 -13.39 -6.91 -7.73
C GLN A 194 -12.82 -7.72 -6.56
N ILE A 195 -12.45 -7.06 -5.45
CA ILE A 195 -11.86 -7.74 -4.29
C ILE A 195 -12.91 -8.24 -3.29
N LYS A 196 -14.19 -7.85 -3.41
CA LYS A 196 -15.27 -8.17 -2.47
C LYS A 196 -15.42 -9.67 -2.14
N LYS A 197 -15.13 -10.57 -3.08
CA LYS A 197 -15.25 -12.02 -2.90
C LYS A 197 -13.95 -12.69 -2.43
N ARG A 198 -12.90 -11.91 -2.19
CA ARG A 198 -11.57 -12.45 -1.86
C ARG A 198 -11.43 -12.52 -0.33
N PRO A 199 -11.18 -13.70 0.24
CA PRO A 199 -11.31 -13.93 1.68
C PRO A 199 -10.29 -13.16 2.51
N ALA A 200 -9.09 -12.89 1.98
CA ALA A 200 -8.05 -12.18 2.72
C ALA A 200 -7.99 -10.67 2.39
N ALA A 201 -8.82 -10.19 1.47
CA ALA A 201 -8.83 -8.80 1.05
C ALA A 201 -9.52 -7.90 2.09
N HIS A 202 -8.82 -6.84 2.50
CA HIS A 202 -9.40 -5.75 3.25
C HIS A 202 -10.37 -4.96 2.36
N PRO A 203 -11.58 -4.63 2.84
CA PRO A 203 -12.63 -4.03 2.00
C PRO A 203 -12.33 -2.57 1.60
N VAL A 204 -11.55 -1.85 2.39
CA VAL A 204 -11.19 -0.44 2.13
C VAL A 204 -10.00 -0.38 1.18
N VAL A 205 -10.15 0.34 0.08
CA VAL A 205 -9.08 0.66 -0.88
C VAL A 205 -8.60 2.07 -0.60
N LEU A 206 -7.30 2.24 -0.35
CA LEU A 206 -6.70 3.58 -0.18
C LEU A 206 -6.13 4.08 -1.50
N ALA A 207 -6.07 5.40 -1.67
CA ALA A 207 -5.39 6.04 -2.80
C ALA A 207 -4.29 6.96 -2.29
N THR A 208 -3.13 6.94 -2.95
CA THR A 208 -1.95 7.69 -2.53
C THR A 208 -1.25 8.37 -3.70
N SER A 209 -0.64 9.51 -3.41
CA SER A 209 0.38 10.12 -4.25
C SER A 209 1.62 10.40 -3.42
N SER A 210 2.70 9.67 -3.69
CA SER A 210 4.01 9.95 -3.08
C SER A 210 4.57 11.31 -3.51
N GLU A 211 4.13 11.85 -4.66
CA GLU A 211 4.58 13.15 -5.18
C GLU A 211 3.84 14.32 -4.52
N LYS A 212 2.53 14.17 -4.29
CA LYS A 212 1.67 15.23 -3.73
C LYS A 212 1.35 15.06 -2.25
N GLY A 213 1.76 13.95 -1.63
CA GLY A 213 1.47 13.63 -0.24
C GLY A 213 0.02 13.17 0.03
N HIS A 214 -0.85 13.16 -0.99
CA HIS A 214 -2.23 12.70 -0.87
C HIS A 214 -2.28 11.25 -0.35
N GLY A 215 -3.15 10.97 0.63
CA GLY A 215 -3.35 9.63 1.19
C GLY A 215 -2.22 9.11 2.09
N ILE A 216 -1.11 9.84 2.22
CA ILE A 216 0.03 9.42 3.04
C ILE A 216 -0.31 9.48 4.54
N PRO A 217 -0.97 10.52 5.08
CA PRO A 217 -1.40 10.53 6.48
C PRO A 217 -2.31 9.35 6.84
N GLU A 218 -3.27 9.03 5.97
CA GLU A 218 -4.22 7.94 6.15
C GLU A 218 -3.53 6.58 6.10
N LEU A 219 -2.59 6.39 5.17
CA LEU A 219 -1.81 5.14 5.10
C LEU A 219 -0.90 4.97 6.33
N ARG A 220 -0.31 6.06 6.86
CA ARG A 220 0.44 5.99 8.13
C ARG A 220 -0.46 5.57 9.28
N ALA A 221 -1.65 6.15 9.39
CA ALA A 221 -2.62 5.81 10.43
C ALA A 221 -3.10 4.36 10.32
N GLU A 222 -3.36 3.89 9.09
CA GLU A 222 -3.71 2.49 8.81
C GLU A 222 -2.60 1.53 9.26
N ILE A 223 -1.34 1.81 8.91
CA ILE A 223 -0.21 0.97 9.29
C ILE A 223 -0.01 0.97 10.81
N MET A 224 -0.05 2.13 11.45
CA MET A 224 0.09 2.26 12.91
C MET A 224 -0.99 1.45 13.64
N THR A 225 -2.25 1.59 13.22
CA THR A 225 -3.40 0.89 13.80
C THR A 225 -3.28 -0.62 13.57
N THR A 226 -2.94 -1.04 12.35
CA THR A 226 -2.76 -2.44 11.97
C THR A 226 -1.64 -3.12 12.78
N CYS A 227 -0.56 -2.38 13.05
CA CYS A 227 0.55 -2.88 13.86
C CYS A 227 0.30 -2.77 15.37
N ALA A 228 -0.75 -2.06 15.81
CA ALA A 228 -1.02 -1.73 17.21
C ALA A 228 0.19 -1.09 17.92
N VAL A 229 0.87 -0.16 17.23
CA VAL A 229 2.08 0.52 17.72
C VAL A 229 1.75 1.93 18.21
N ALA A 230 2.27 2.30 19.38
CA ALA A 230 2.14 3.64 19.93
C ALA A 230 3.19 4.62 19.34
N PRO A 231 2.87 5.93 19.21
CA PRO A 231 3.78 6.98 18.73
C PRO A 231 5.12 7.12 19.48
#